data_AF-A0AAU9M5J5-F1
#
_entry.id   AF-A0AAU9M5J5-F1
#
_cell.length_a   1.000
_cell.length_b   1.000
_cell.length_c   1.000
_cell.angle_alpha   90.00
_cell.angle_beta   90.00
_cell.angle_gamma   90.00
#
_symmetry.space_group_name_H-M   'P 1'
#
loop_
_entity.id
_entity.type
_entity.pdbx_description
1 polymer ?
#
loop_
_entity_poly.entity_id
_entity_poly.type
_entity_poly.pdbx_seq_one_letter_code
_entity_poly.pdbx_strand_id
1 'polypeptide(L)'
;MKEQTGKTLNHKQIKIDWESMKRDWRLFDRLMRLESGIGWDPVNKSIVASSEWWDEKIKVDKDYDKFRGKNLEMYQTHYVALFRDYVTVGDIS
;
A
#
# COMPACT_ATOMS: atom_id res chain seq x y z
N MET A 1 -1.76 -5.95 41.74
CA MET A 1 -0.62 -6.15 40.84
C MET A 1 -1.05 -5.58 39.49
N LYS A 2 -0.41 -4.49 39.01
CA LYS A 2 -0.76 -3.88 37.73
C LYS A 2 0.28 -4.33 36.71
N GLU A 3 -0.08 -5.28 35.87
CA GLU A 3 0.67 -5.62 34.67
C GLU A 3 0.48 -4.47 33.67
N GLN A 4 1.27 -3.41 33.84
CA GLN A 4 1.45 -2.39 32.81
C GLN A 4 2.43 -2.95 31.79
N THR A 5 1.91 -3.74 30.85
CA THR A 5 2.64 -4.13 29.64
C THR A 5 3.15 -2.86 28.97
N GLY A 6 4.47 -2.66 29.00
CA GLY A 6 5.19 -1.48 28.54
C GLY A 6 5.06 -1.26 27.03
N LYS A 7 3.91 -0.74 26.60
CA LYS A 7 3.68 -0.21 25.27
C LYS A 7 2.97 1.14 25.39
N THR A 8 3.68 2.15 25.91
CA THR A 8 3.40 3.54 25.57
C THR A 8 3.73 3.71 24.08
N LEU A 9 2.87 3.17 23.21
CA LEU A 9 2.89 3.49 21.80
C LEU A 9 2.56 4.98 21.73
N ASN A 10 3.61 5.77 21.60
CA ASN A 10 3.53 7.22 21.51
C ASN A 10 2.53 7.55 20.40
N HIS A 11 1.40 8.17 20.72
CA HIS A 11 0.34 8.48 19.75
C HIS A 11 0.89 9.23 18.52
N LYS A 12 1.97 10.01 18.71
CA LYS A 12 2.73 10.63 17.63
C LYS A 12 3.37 9.62 16.67
N GLN A 13 3.94 8.53 17.19
CA GLN A 13 4.54 7.47 16.39
C GLN A 13 3.47 6.77 15.56
N ILE A 14 2.36 6.36 16.19
CA ILE A 14 1.21 5.77 15.49
C ILE A 14 0.73 6.70 14.35
N LYS A 15 0.66 8.01 14.59
CA LYS A 15 0.23 8.97 13.57
C LYS A 15 1.24 9.08 12.42
N ILE A 16 2.54 9.09 12.70
CA ILE A 16 3.59 9.14 11.67
C ILE A 16 3.57 7.86 10.83
N ASP A 17 3.49 6.70 11.49
CA ASP A 17 3.38 5.40 10.84
C ASP A 17 2.12 5.34 9.96
N TRP A 18 0.97 5.78 10.48
CA TRP A 18 -0.29 5.84 9.72
C TRP A 18 -0.22 6.73 8.47
N GLU A 19 0.41 7.90 8.57
CA GLU A 19 0.57 8.78 7.40
C GLU A 19 1.56 8.20 6.38
N SER A 20 2.60 7.48 6.81
CA SER A 20 3.49 6.74 5.91
C SER A 20 2.73 5.61 5.20
N MET A 21 1.97 4.80 5.96
CA MET A 21 1.13 3.73 5.42
C MET A 21 0.15 4.27 4.37
N LYS A 22 -0.51 5.41 4.62
CA LYS A 22 -1.37 6.07 3.63
C LYS A 22 -0.61 6.45 2.35
N ARG A 23 0.63 6.95 2.48
CA ARG A 23 1.44 7.35 1.31
C ARG A 23 1.79 6.12 0.47
N ASP A 24 2.25 5.05 1.10
CA ASP A 24 2.54 3.78 0.42
C ASP A 24 1.27 3.18 -0.22
N TRP A 25 0.14 3.24 0.50
CA TRP A 25 -1.15 2.80 -0.04
C TRP A 25 -1.56 3.58 -1.29
N ARG A 26 -1.45 4.91 -1.27
CA ARG A 26 -1.83 5.75 -2.41
C ARG A 26 -0.96 5.46 -3.64
N LEU A 27 0.33 5.21 -3.44
CA LEU A 27 1.21 4.78 -4.52
C LEU A 27 0.75 3.43 -5.09
N PHE A 28 0.46 2.47 -4.23
CA PHE A 28 -0.04 1.15 -4.63
C PHE A 28 -1.41 1.22 -5.33
N ASP A 29 -2.39 1.95 -4.78
CA ASP A 29 -3.71 2.15 -5.37
C ASP A 29 -3.60 2.87 -6.72
N ARG A 30 -2.79 3.92 -6.81
CA ARG A 30 -2.54 4.61 -8.08
C ARG A 30 -1.93 3.67 -9.11
N LEU A 31 -0.99 2.82 -8.70
CA LEU A 31 -0.35 1.84 -9.57
C LEU A 31 -1.37 0.78 -10.05
N MET A 32 -2.22 0.27 -9.15
CA MET A 32 -3.28 -0.69 -9.47
C MET A 32 -4.39 -0.08 -10.35
N ARG A 33 -4.71 1.22 -10.19
CA ARG A 33 -5.72 1.95 -10.99
C ARG A 33 -5.20 2.41 -12.34
N LEU A 34 -3.91 2.77 -12.42
CA LEU A 34 -3.34 3.37 -13.63
C LEU A 34 -3.39 2.44 -14.82
N GLU A 35 -3.35 1.11 -14.61
CA GLU A 35 -3.23 0.21 -15.76
C GLU A 35 -4.15 -0.99 -15.74
N SER A 36 -5.07 -0.95 -16.70
CA SER A 36 -5.88 -2.06 -17.20
C SER A 36 -5.05 -3.13 -17.95
N GLY A 37 -3.73 -3.21 -17.70
CA GLY A 37 -2.79 -4.03 -18.47
C GLY A 37 -1.69 -4.72 -17.66
N ILE A 38 -1.63 -4.53 -16.35
CA ILE A 38 -0.71 -5.27 -15.47
C ILE A 38 -1.42 -6.47 -14.85
N GLY A 39 -0.73 -7.61 -14.82
CA GLY A 39 -1.21 -8.81 -14.16
C GLY A 39 -0.93 -8.75 -12.67
N TRP A 40 -1.83 -9.29 -11.85
CA TRP A 40 -1.51 -9.59 -10.46
C TRP A 40 -1.15 -11.06 -10.35
N ASP A 41 0.00 -11.38 -9.75
CA ASP A 41 0.38 -12.76 -9.46
C ASP A 41 -0.19 -13.19 -8.11
N PRO A 42 -1.20 -14.07 -8.05
CA PRO A 42 -1.79 -14.50 -6.78
C PRO A 42 -0.88 -15.43 -5.99
N VAL A 43 0.22 -15.95 -6.56
CA VAL A 43 1.14 -16.89 -5.91
C VAL A 43 2.26 -16.13 -5.20
N ASN A 44 2.91 -15.23 -5.91
CA ASN A 44 3.98 -14.36 -5.43
C ASN A 44 3.43 -13.10 -4.73
N LYS A 45 2.12 -12.84 -4.90
CA LYS A 45 1.41 -11.67 -4.38
C LYS A 45 2.09 -10.39 -4.84
N SER A 46 2.45 -10.33 -6.11
CA SER A 46 3.22 -9.25 -6.70
C SER A 46 2.62 -8.82 -8.03
N ILE A 47 3.04 -7.65 -8.52
CA ILE A 47 2.60 -7.15 -9.82
C ILE A 47 3.47 -7.74 -10.91
N VAL A 48 2.82 -8.45 -11.83
CA VAL A 48 3.40 -8.96 -13.08
C VAL A 48 3.27 -7.89 -14.14
N ALA A 49 4.40 -7.28 -14.45
CA ALA A 49 4.52 -6.32 -15.54
C ALA A 49 5.88 -6.49 -16.21
N SER A 50 5.97 -6.06 -17.47
CA SER A 50 7.22 -6.09 -18.23
C SER A 50 8.30 -5.23 -17.59
N SER A 51 9.58 -5.55 -17.80
CA SER A 51 10.68 -4.72 -17.29
C SER A 51 10.63 -3.28 -17.82
N GLU A 52 10.25 -3.11 -19.08
CA GLU A 52 10.07 -1.78 -19.72
C GLU A 52 8.96 -0.97 -19.03
N TRP A 53 7.88 -1.64 -18.65
CA TRP A 53 6.78 -1.04 -17.89
C TRP A 53 7.26 -0.50 -16.54
N TRP A 54 8.01 -1.32 -15.80
CA TRP A 54 8.58 -0.88 -14.52
C TRP A 54 9.54 0.29 -14.71
N ASP A 55 10.38 0.27 -15.75
CA ASP A 55 11.31 1.37 -16.04
C ASP A 55 10.58 2.69 -16.30
N GLU A 56 9.52 2.66 -17.11
CA GLU A 56 8.66 3.83 -17.36
C GLU A 56 7.98 4.35 -16.09
N LYS A 57 7.49 3.45 -15.21
CA LYS A 57 6.92 3.87 -13.92
C LYS A 57 7.96 4.43 -12.97
N ILE A 58 9.12 3.79 -12.86
CA ILE A 58 10.21 4.21 -11.98
C ILE A 58 10.79 5.56 -12.44
N LYS A 59 10.77 5.87 -13.73
CA LYS A 59 11.09 7.20 -14.27
C LYS A 59 10.12 8.26 -13.78
N VAL A 60 8.82 7.96 -13.72
CA VAL A 60 7.79 8.88 -13.21
C VAL A 60 7.90 9.05 -11.70
N ASP A 61 8.06 7.94 -10.98
CA ASP A 61 8.22 7.94 -9.54
C ASP A 61 9.12 6.78 -9.11
N LYS A 62 10.31 7.13 -8.58
CA LYS A 62 11.30 6.14 -8.14
C LYS A 62 10.81 5.30 -6.97
N ASP A 63 9.81 5.78 -6.23
CA ASP A 63 9.18 5.00 -5.16
C ASP A 63 8.50 3.72 -5.70
N TYR A 64 8.22 3.60 -7.01
CA TYR A 64 7.65 2.37 -7.56
C TYR A 64 8.63 1.19 -7.58
N ASP A 65 9.94 1.45 -7.62
CA ASP A 65 10.96 0.41 -7.61
C ASP A 65 10.85 -0.50 -6.37
N LYS A 66 10.43 0.08 -5.22
CA LYS A 66 10.23 -0.67 -3.99
C LYS A 66 9.12 -1.73 -4.06
N PHE A 67 8.22 -1.63 -5.04
CA PHE A 67 7.16 -2.62 -5.24
C PHE A 67 7.55 -3.71 -6.23
N ARG A 68 8.60 -3.50 -7.04
CA ARG A 68 9.05 -4.44 -8.05
C ARG A 68 9.61 -5.71 -7.40
N GLY A 69 8.97 -6.85 -7.69
CA GLY A 69 9.41 -8.16 -7.17
C GLY A 69 9.25 -8.33 -5.65
N LYS A 70 8.51 -7.44 -4.98
CA LYS A 70 8.16 -7.60 -3.56
C LYS A 70 6.81 -8.29 -3.42
N ASN A 71 6.63 -8.94 -2.28
CA ASN A 71 5.32 -9.39 -1.84
C ASN A 71 4.51 -8.17 -1.38
N LEU A 72 3.37 -7.96 -2.03
CA LEU A 72 2.45 -6.85 -1.82
C LEU A 72 1.12 -7.32 -1.27
N GLU A 73 1.05 -8.56 -0.75
CA GLU A 73 -0.15 -9.11 -0.10
C GLU A 73 -0.63 -8.19 1.02
N MET A 74 0.32 -7.60 1.76
CA MET A 74 -0.04 -6.67 2.83
C MET A 74 -0.85 -5.48 2.33
N TYR A 75 -0.51 -4.95 1.15
CA TYR A 75 -1.22 -3.84 0.53
C TYR A 75 -2.57 -4.29 -0.07
N GLN A 76 -2.63 -5.48 -0.66
CA GLN A 76 -3.87 -5.98 -1.26
C GLN A 76 -4.89 -6.43 -0.20
N THR A 77 -4.45 -7.15 0.84
CA THR A 77 -5.34 -7.76 1.85
C THR A 77 -5.63 -6.79 2.97
N HIS A 78 -4.59 -6.22 3.60
CA HIS A 78 -4.78 -5.37 4.77
C HIS A 78 -5.12 -3.94 4.39
N TYR A 79 -4.42 -3.35 3.41
CA TYR A 79 -4.65 -1.93 3.14
C TYR A 79 -5.95 -1.69 2.37
N VAL A 80 -6.34 -2.56 1.43
CA VAL A 80 -7.67 -2.45 0.80
C VAL A 80 -8.75 -2.56 1.88
N ALA A 81 -8.68 -3.51 2.80
CA ALA A 81 -9.67 -3.60 3.88
C ALA A 81 -9.68 -2.36 4.79
N LEU A 82 -8.52 -1.82 5.13
CA LEU A 82 -8.38 -0.67 6.04
C LEU A 82 -8.77 0.68 5.40
N PHE A 83 -8.50 0.87 4.11
CA PHE A 83 -8.71 2.15 3.43
C PHE A 83 -9.91 2.17 2.48
N ARG A 84 -10.44 1.02 2.02
CA ARG A 84 -11.68 0.96 1.22
C ARG A 84 -12.88 1.41 2.05
N ASP A 85 -12.94 1.02 3.33
CA ASP A 85 -13.99 1.47 4.26
C ASP A 85 -13.94 2.99 4.52
N TYR A 86 -12.74 3.58 4.54
CA TYR A 86 -12.56 5.03 4.64
C TYR A 86 -13.01 5.78 3.37
N VAL A 87 -12.86 5.17 2.18
CA VAL A 87 -13.29 5.78 0.91
C VAL A 87 -14.81 5.70 0.72
N THR A 88 -15.49 4.68 1.25
CA THR A 88 -16.96 4.57 1.18
C THR A 88 -17.71 5.40 2.22
N VAL A 89 -17.03 5.94 3.25
CA VAL A 89 -17.65 6.85 4.24
C VAL A 89 -17.55 8.34 3.85
N GLY A 90 -17.29 8.62 2.57
CA GLY A 90 -17.30 9.98 2.02
C GLY A 90 -18.39 10.23 0.96
N ASP A 91 -19.06 9.18 0.49
CA ASP A 91 -20.02 9.27 -0.62
C ASP A 91 -21.22 8.33 -0.33
N ILE A 92 -21.99 8.69 0.69
CA ILE A 92 -23.41 8.30 0.78
C ILE A 92 -24.16 9.63 0.82
N SER A 93 -24.43 10.16 -0.37
CA SER A 93 -25.44 11.20 -0.58
C SER A 93 -26.84 10.66 -0.35
#